data_AF-A0A2V9CLM2-F1
#
_entry.id   AF-A0A2V9CLM2-F1
#
_cell.length_a   1.000
_cell.length_b   1.000
_cell.length_c   1.000
_cell.angle_alpha   90.00
_cell.angle_beta   90.00
_cell.angle_gamma   90.00
#
_symmetry.space_group_name_H-M   'P 1'
#
loop_
_entity.id
_entity.type
_entity.pdbx_description
1 polymer ?
#
loop_
_entity_poly.entity_id
_entity_poly.type
_entity_poly.pdbx_seq_one_letter_code
_entity_poly.pdbx_strand_id
1 'polypeptide(L)'
;MSPAYQSPNWTQVQRIERSRSNARMDVISRPFFGASPRLARVMEVEEAPWLAGALEELRALKAAGRDVPGLGDFRIAEETMDRARQLLTLEPLRRLAAPSVVPFSGGGLALSWNAKGRDLTLSIYPSEREITYARTSQDDVVLEDGVIAEEAELGKIVDRYLSSFI
;
A
#
# COMPACT_ATOMS: atom_id res chain seq x y z
N MET A 1 27.66 -44.74 -16.48
CA MET A 1 28.72 -44.96 -15.47
C MET A 1 28.73 -43.74 -14.57
N SER A 2 28.19 -43.86 -13.36
CA SER A 2 28.11 -42.80 -12.36
C SER A 2 29.15 -43.07 -11.27
N PRO A 3 29.93 -42.09 -10.80
CA PRO A 3 30.70 -42.24 -9.58
C PRO A 3 29.92 -41.77 -8.35
N ALA A 4 30.16 -42.49 -7.27
CA ALA A 4 29.42 -42.52 -6.02
C ALA A 4 29.73 -41.35 -5.07
N TYR A 5 28.72 -41.08 -4.26
CA TYR A 5 28.71 -40.26 -3.05
C TYR A 5 29.75 -40.77 -2.02
N GLN A 6 30.55 -39.88 -1.43
CA GLN A 6 31.22 -40.11 -0.14
C GLN A 6 31.16 -38.84 0.73
N SER A 7 30.74 -39.03 1.97
CA SER A 7 30.79 -38.10 3.10
C SER A 7 31.01 -38.96 4.37
N PRO A 8 31.22 -38.40 5.56
CA PRO A 8 32.26 -37.46 6.01
C PRO A 8 33.05 -38.05 7.20
N ASN A 9 34.30 -37.63 7.44
CA ASN A 9 35.02 -38.05 8.65
C ASN A 9 35.18 -36.88 9.65
N TRP A 10 34.45 -36.98 10.76
CA TRP A 10 34.51 -36.10 11.91
C TRP A 10 35.44 -36.71 12.96
N THR A 11 36.69 -36.25 13.08
CA THR A 11 37.43 -36.38 14.35
C THR A 11 38.62 -35.42 14.38
N GLN A 12 38.59 -34.41 15.24
CA GLN A 12 39.71 -34.18 16.16
C GLN A 12 39.33 -33.19 17.26
N VAL A 13 39.16 -33.75 18.46
CA VAL A 13 39.15 -33.07 19.74
C VAL A 13 40.58 -33.14 20.28
N GLN A 14 41.22 -31.99 20.52
CA GLN A 14 42.32 -31.81 21.48
C GLN A 14 42.22 -30.37 22.00
N ARG A 15 41.63 -30.11 23.17
CA ARG A 15 42.25 -30.15 24.51
C ARG A 15 43.68 -29.61 24.51
N ILE A 16 43.80 -28.30 24.75
CA ILE A 16 45.01 -27.71 25.34
C ILE A 16 44.57 -26.98 26.61
N GLU A 17 45.15 -27.44 27.70
CA GLU A 17 44.98 -26.93 29.05
C GLU A 17 46.20 -26.06 29.40
N ARG A 18 45.98 -25.08 30.29
CA ARG A 18 46.96 -24.33 31.10
C ARG A 18 47.62 -23.10 30.46
N SER A 19 47.36 -21.93 31.05
CA SER A 19 48.36 -21.30 31.95
C SER A 19 47.73 -20.15 32.75
N ARG A 20 48.06 -20.07 34.04
CA ARG A 20 47.72 -18.94 34.92
C ARG A 20 48.81 -17.88 34.80
N SER A 21 48.44 -16.60 34.70
CA SER A 21 49.19 -15.51 35.34
C SER A 21 48.46 -14.16 35.23
N ASN A 22 48.33 -13.50 36.39
CA ASN A 22 47.91 -12.11 36.55
C ASN A 22 48.91 -11.18 35.86
N ALA A 23 48.42 -10.27 35.01
CA ALA A 23 49.07 -8.99 34.76
C ALA A 23 47.99 -7.95 34.42
N ARG A 24 47.83 -6.97 35.31
CA ARG A 24 47.16 -5.70 35.02
C ARG A 24 47.89 -5.03 33.87
N MET A 25 47.19 -4.71 32.79
CA MET A 25 47.50 -3.54 31.97
C MET A 25 46.22 -3.03 31.32
N ASP A 26 45.88 -1.79 31.66
CA ASP A 26 44.87 -0.98 31.02
C ASP A 26 45.17 -0.85 29.52
N VAL A 27 44.27 -1.39 28.70
CA VAL A 27 44.21 -1.06 27.27
C VAL A 27 42.74 -0.85 26.89
N ILE A 28 42.34 0.41 27.02
CA ILE A 28 41.41 1.14 26.15
C ILE A 28 40.14 0.36 25.75
N SER A 29 39.09 0.54 26.56
CA SER A 29 37.70 0.38 26.12
C SER A 29 37.47 1.23 24.87
N ARG A 30 37.42 0.59 23.70
CA ARG A 30 36.76 1.17 22.53
C ARG A 30 35.27 0.86 22.66
N PRO A 31 34.39 1.84 22.90
CA PRO A 31 32.97 1.61 22.73
C PRO A 31 32.75 1.31 21.25
N PHE A 32 32.24 0.11 20.94
CA PHE A 32 31.62 -0.09 19.64
C PHE A 32 30.52 0.96 19.51
N PHE A 33 30.68 1.74 18.44
CA PHE A 33 29.89 2.88 18.08
C PHE A 33 28.39 2.61 18.24
N GLY A 34 27.72 3.62 18.80
CA GLY A 34 26.28 3.63 18.97
C GLY A 34 25.56 3.27 17.68
N ALA A 35 24.60 2.35 17.81
CA ALA A 35 23.48 2.31 16.89
C ALA A 35 22.91 3.72 16.84
N SER A 36 23.04 4.35 15.67
CA SER A 36 22.53 5.69 15.45
C SER A 36 21.05 5.73 15.82
N PRO A 37 20.59 6.68 16.66
CA PRO A 37 19.16 6.85 16.92
C PRO A 37 18.37 7.24 15.65
N ARG A 38 19.07 7.49 14.53
CA ARG A 38 18.50 7.75 13.20
C ARG A 38 17.88 6.54 12.50
N LEU A 39 18.04 5.32 13.02
CA LEU A 39 17.34 4.13 12.51
C LEU A 39 16.24 3.63 13.45
N ALA A 40 16.07 4.26 14.62
CA ALA A 40 14.99 3.98 15.57
C ALA A 40 13.81 4.96 15.44
N ARG A 41 13.74 5.69 14.32
CA ARG A 41 12.49 6.25 13.82
C ARG A 41 12.09 5.39 12.63
N VAL A 42 11.75 4.13 12.90
CA VAL A 42 10.59 3.54 12.22
C VAL A 42 9.51 4.54 12.53
N MET A 43 9.25 5.45 11.59
CA MET A 43 8.10 6.31 11.67
C MET A 43 6.95 5.35 11.93
N GLU A 44 6.26 5.52 13.05
CA GLU A 44 4.85 5.18 13.09
C GLU A 44 4.24 5.95 11.94
N VAL A 45 4.25 5.31 10.78
CA VAL A 45 3.40 5.73 9.71
C VAL A 45 2.03 5.50 10.32
N GLU A 46 1.24 6.57 10.46
CA GLU A 46 -0.21 6.45 10.41
C GLU A 46 -0.54 5.91 9.01
N GLU A 47 -0.17 4.66 8.79
CA GLU A 47 -0.29 3.88 7.59
C GLU A 47 -1.75 3.54 7.54
N ALA A 48 -2.43 3.97 6.48
CA ALA A 48 -3.75 3.49 6.14
C ALA A 48 -3.71 1.96 6.23
N PRO A 49 -4.21 1.32 7.32
CA PRO A 49 -3.93 -0.09 7.59
C PRO A 49 -4.64 -0.98 6.56
N TRP A 50 -5.63 -0.41 5.89
CA TRP A 50 -6.36 -0.98 4.78
C TRP A 50 -5.60 -0.97 3.44
N LEU A 51 -4.53 -0.18 3.28
CA LEU A 51 -3.90 0.06 1.98
C LEU A 51 -3.39 -1.23 1.34
N ALA A 52 -2.69 -2.08 2.10
CA ALA A 52 -2.20 -3.35 1.60
C ALA A 52 -3.35 -4.25 1.10
N GLY A 53 -4.45 -4.31 1.87
CA GLY A 53 -5.64 -5.07 1.48
C GLY A 53 -6.29 -4.54 0.20
N ALA A 54 -6.47 -3.22 0.09
CA ALA A 54 -7.04 -2.59 -1.10
C ALA A 54 -6.17 -2.81 -2.36
N LEU A 55 -4.84 -2.81 -2.21
CA LEU A 55 -3.92 -3.10 -3.32
C LEU A 55 -3.99 -4.56 -3.78
N GLU A 56 -4.17 -5.51 -2.86
CA GLU A 56 -4.39 -6.92 -3.22
C GLU A 56 -5.75 -7.14 -3.89
N GLU A 57 -6.82 -6.51 -3.37
CA GLU A 57 -8.15 -6.54 -3.99
C GLU A 57 -8.09 -6.00 -5.43
N LEU A 58 -7.41 -4.88 -5.63
CA LEU A 58 -7.21 -4.30 -6.95
C LEU A 58 -6.50 -5.28 -7.91
N ARG A 59 -5.49 -6.02 -7.45
CA ARG A 59 -4.82 -7.06 -8.25
C ARG A 59 -5.76 -8.23 -8.55
N ALA A 60 -6.54 -8.67 -7.55
CA ALA A 60 -7.50 -9.75 -7.72
C ALA A 60 -8.58 -9.38 -8.75
N LEU A 61 -9.10 -8.16 -8.71
CA LEU A 61 -10.06 -7.63 -9.68
C LEU A 61 -9.47 -7.59 -11.09
N LYS A 62 -8.22 -7.13 -11.25
CA LYS A 62 -7.52 -7.15 -12.54
C LYS A 62 -7.41 -8.58 -13.10
N ALA A 63 -7.07 -9.54 -12.25
CA ALA A 63 -6.93 -10.94 -12.65
C ALA A 63 -8.28 -11.61 -12.97
N ALA A 64 -9.36 -11.21 -12.30
CA ALA A 64 -10.70 -11.74 -12.51
C ALA A 64 -11.46 -11.04 -13.67
N GLY A 65 -11.00 -9.87 -14.12
CA GLY A 65 -11.62 -9.08 -15.16
C GLY A 65 -11.87 -9.87 -16.43
N ARG A 66 -13.08 -9.75 -16.97
CA ARG A 66 -13.50 -10.48 -18.18
C ARG A 66 -14.50 -9.66 -18.98
N ASP A 67 -14.55 -9.95 -20.28
CA ASP A 67 -15.62 -9.48 -21.14
C ASP A 67 -16.87 -10.35 -20.94
N VAL A 68 -18.00 -9.70 -20.66
CA VAL A 68 -19.28 -10.36 -20.43
C VAL A 68 -20.22 -9.97 -21.58
N PRO A 69 -20.51 -10.89 -22.51
CA PRO A 69 -21.38 -10.60 -23.66
C PRO A 69 -22.72 -10.00 -23.24
N GLY A 70 -23.06 -8.84 -23.82
CA GLY A 70 -24.31 -8.12 -23.53
C GLY A 70 -24.28 -7.25 -22.27
N LEU A 71 -23.22 -7.29 -21.47
CA LEU A 71 -23.04 -6.44 -20.27
C LEU A 71 -21.84 -5.49 -20.41
N GLY A 72 -20.75 -5.93 -21.04
CA GLY A 72 -19.57 -5.10 -21.34
C GLY A 72 -18.26 -5.72 -20.90
N ASP A 73 -17.17 -4.96 -21.14
CA ASP A 73 -15.80 -5.39 -20.85
C ASP A 73 -15.32 -4.84 -19.50
N PHE A 74 -15.18 -5.75 -18.52
CA PHE A 74 -14.73 -5.43 -17.16
C PHE A 74 -13.24 -5.72 -16.95
N ARG A 75 -12.47 -5.94 -18.02
CA ARG A 75 -11.01 -6.02 -17.92
C ARG A 75 -10.46 -4.63 -17.60
N ILE A 76 -9.84 -4.48 -16.43
CA ILE A 76 -9.25 -3.22 -16.00
C ILE A 76 -7.97 -2.95 -16.79
N ALA A 77 -7.87 -1.78 -17.43
CA ALA A 77 -6.67 -1.37 -18.16
C ALA A 77 -5.46 -1.21 -17.22
N GLU A 78 -4.23 -1.39 -17.74
CA GLU A 78 -3.01 -1.24 -16.92
C GLU A 78 -2.86 0.20 -16.42
N GLU A 79 -3.18 1.16 -17.28
CA GLU A 79 -3.13 2.59 -16.98
C GLU A 79 -4.10 2.94 -15.84
N THR A 80 -5.32 2.38 -15.88
CA THR A 80 -6.32 2.53 -14.80
C THR A 80 -5.81 1.93 -13.49
N MET A 81 -5.18 0.76 -13.55
CA MET A 81 -4.59 0.09 -12.39
C MET A 81 -3.49 0.90 -11.74
N ASP A 82 -2.54 1.39 -12.53
CA ASP A 82 -1.43 2.19 -12.04
C ASP A 82 -1.91 3.51 -11.48
N ARG A 83 -2.91 4.13 -12.11
CA ARG A 83 -3.53 5.36 -11.59
C ARG A 83 -4.25 5.12 -10.27
N ALA A 84 -5.01 4.04 -10.14
CA ALA A 84 -5.66 3.67 -8.89
C ALA A 84 -4.65 3.43 -7.77
N ARG A 85 -3.56 2.70 -8.05
CA ARG A 85 -2.46 2.48 -7.07
C ARG A 85 -1.86 3.79 -6.61
N GLN A 86 -1.54 4.70 -7.53
CA GLN A 86 -0.99 6.02 -7.19
C GLN A 86 -1.96 6.78 -6.27
N LEU A 87 -3.25 6.83 -6.63
CA LEU A 87 -4.26 7.53 -5.84
C LEU A 87 -4.36 7.00 -4.41
N LEU A 88 -4.46 5.68 -4.23
CA LEU A 88 -4.58 5.06 -2.92
C LEU A 88 -3.38 5.36 -2.00
N THR A 89 -2.22 5.70 -2.56
CA THR A 89 -1.02 6.07 -1.79
C THR A 89 -0.97 7.54 -1.39
N LEU A 90 -1.83 8.39 -1.96
CA LEU A 90 -1.84 9.83 -1.67
C LEU A 90 -2.32 10.11 -0.26
N GLU A 91 -1.65 11.05 0.42
CA GLU A 91 -1.93 11.41 1.80
C GLU A 91 -3.40 11.76 2.06
N PRO A 92 -4.09 12.55 1.19
CA PRO A 92 -5.47 12.90 1.43
C PRO A 92 -6.38 11.68 1.62
N LEU A 93 -6.21 10.65 0.78
CA LEU A 93 -7.05 9.45 0.81
C LEU A 93 -6.71 8.51 1.97
N ARG A 94 -5.47 8.54 2.45
CA ARG A 94 -5.05 7.72 3.60
C ARG A 94 -5.74 8.10 4.91
N ARG A 95 -6.30 9.31 4.98
CA ARG A 95 -7.14 9.79 6.11
C ARG A 95 -8.54 9.18 6.10
N LEU A 96 -8.95 8.53 5.01
CA LEU A 96 -10.25 7.87 4.88
C LEU A 96 -10.18 6.40 5.33
N ALA A 97 -11.35 5.78 5.49
CA ALA A 97 -11.47 4.33 5.62
C ALA A 97 -11.11 3.64 4.29
N ALA A 98 -11.07 2.30 4.33
CA ALA A 98 -10.87 1.49 3.13
C ALA A 98 -11.94 1.83 2.07
N PRO A 99 -11.54 2.10 0.81
CA PRO A 99 -12.52 2.24 -0.27
C PRO A 99 -13.10 0.89 -0.65
N SER A 100 -14.33 0.91 -1.16
CA SER A 100 -14.85 -0.15 -2.03
C SER A 100 -14.35 0.08 -3.46
N VAL A 101 -13.85 -0.99 -4.07
CA VAL A 101 -13.23 -0.96 -5.41
C VAL A 101 -14.13 -1.69 -6.39
N VAL A 102 -14.65 -0.98 -7.39
CA VAL A 102 -15.63 -1.53 -8.34
C VAL A 102 -15.18 -1.30 -9.79
N PRO A 103 -14.90 -2.35 -10.58
CA PRO A 103 -14.65 -2.20 -12.01
C PRO A 103 -15.95 -1.88 -12.75
N PHE A 104 -15.86 -1.06 -13.79
CA PHE A 104 -17.00 -0.81 -14.67
C PHE A 104 -16.61 -0.98 -16.15
N SER A 105 -17.63 -1.15 -16.99
CA SER A 105 -17.44 -1.44 -18.42
C SER A 105 -16.58 -0.37 -19.10
N GLY A 106 -15.70 -0.80 -20.00
CA GLY A 106 -14.75 0.08 -20.69
C GLY A 106 -13.42 0.18 -19.96
N GLY A 107 -13.11 -0.75 -19.06
CA GLY A 107 -11.80 -0.87 -18.39
C GLY A 107 -11.50 0.18 -17.33
N GLY A 108 -12.52 0.89 -16.86
CA GLY A 108 -12.42 1.85 -15.77
C GLY A 108 -12.66 1.24 -14.40
N LEU A 109 -12.44 2.06 -13.37
CA LEU A 109 -12.51 1.67 -11.97
C LEU A 109 -13.11 2.80 -11.14
N ALA A 110 -14.02 2.46 -10.23
CA ALA A 110 -14.52 3.36 -9.21
C ALA A 110 -13.92 3.01 -7.84
N LEU A 111 -13.45 4.02 -7.12
CA LEU A 111 -13.11 3.97 -5.70
C LEU A 111 -14.19 4.71 -4.94
N SER A 112 -14.85 4.06 -4.00
CA SER A 112 -16.00 4.63 -3.28
C SER A 112 -15.81 4.55 -1.78
N TRP A 113 -16.18 5.63 -1.09
CA TRP A 113 -16.22 5.73 0.36
C TRP A 113 -17.64 6.08 0.76
N ASN A 114 -18.27 5.23 1.58
CA ASN A 114 -19.55 5.52 2.22
C ASN A 114 -19.31 5.76 3.71
N ALA A 115 -19.78 6.89 4.23
CA ALA A 115 -19.82 7.13 5.66
C ALA A 115 -21.08 7.92 6.01
N LYS A 116 -21.79 7.49 7.07
CA LYS A 116 -23.02 8.13 7.58
C LYS A 116 -24.04 8.46 6.47
N GLY A 117 -24.19 7.58 5.49
CA GLY A 117 -25.10 7.81 4.36
C GLY A 117 -24.65 8.95 3.45
N ARG A 118 -23.35 9.14 3.24
CA ARG A 118 -22.84 10.04 2.20
C ARG A 118 -21.74 9.32 1.48
N ASP A 119 -21.70 9.48 0.17
CA ASP A 119 -20.66 8.88 -0.64
C ASP A 119 -19.70 9.91 -1.20
N LEU A 120 -18.45 9.49 -1.32
CA LEU A 120 -17.47 10.04 -2.23
C LEU A 120 -17.09 8.94 -3.20
N THR A 121 -17.27 9.17 -4.49
CA THR A 121 -16.83 8.25 -5.54
C THR A 121 -15.80 8.95 -6.41
N LEU A 122 -14.69 8.27 -6.66
CA LEU A 122 -13.67 8.66 -7.64
C LEU A 122 -13.70 7.64 -8.78
N SER A 123 -13.94 8.11 -9.99
CA SER A 123 -13.99 7.30 -11.21
C SER A 123 -12.74 7.55 -12.04
N ILE A 124 -12.06 6.45 -12.38
CA ILE A 124 -10.81 6.43 -13.12
C ILE A 124 -11.11 5.76 -14.46
N TYR A 125 -10.93 6.51 -15.54
CA TYR A 125 -11.12 6.02 -16.90
C TYR A 125 -9.78 5.71 -17.57
N PRO A 126 -9.72 4.72 -18.49
CA PRO A 126 -8.49 4.48 -19.25
C PRO A 126 -8.12 5.67 -20.11
N SER A 127 -6.82 5.93 -20.25
CA SER A 127 -6.25 7.02 -21.07
C SER A 127 -6.62 8.46 -20.65
N GLU A 128 -7.50 8.63 -19.66
CA GLU A 128 -7.80 9.94 -19.08
C GLU A 128 -6.82 10.23 -17.94
N ARG A 129 -6.25 11.44 -17.95
CA ARG A 129 -5.35 11.89 -16.86
C ARG A 129 -6.13 12.36 -15.64
N GLU A 130 -7.28 12.92 -15.94
CA GLU A 130 -8.25 13.50 -15.04
C GLU A 130 -9.07 12.40 -14.34
N ILE A 131 -9.50 12.68 -13.11
CA ILE A 131 -10.33 11.76 -12.33
C ILE A 131 -11.67 12.42 -12.13
N THR A 132 -12.75 11.74 -12.51
CA THR A 132 -14.10 12.24 -12.23
C THR A 132 -14.44 11.93 -10.78
N TYR A 133 -15.05 12.87 -10.07
CA TYR A 133 -15.55 12.62 -8.72
C TYR A 133 -17.03 12.98 -8.61
N ALA A 134 -17.70 12.33 -7.67
CA ALA A 134 -19.06 12.65 -7.26
C ALA A 134 -19.19 12.49 -5.74
N ARG A 135 -19.87 13.43 -5.12
CA ARG A 135 -20.32 13.37 -3.72
C ARG A 135 -21.83 13.31 -3.69
N THR A 136 -22.38 12.32 -3.03
CA THR A 136 -23.82 12.13 -2.90
C THR A 136 -24.26 12.21 -1.44
N SER A 137 -25.50 12.64 -1.24
CA SER A 137 -26.16 12.61 0.07
C SER A 137 -26.74 11.23 0.38
N GLN A 138 -27.43 11.12 1.51
CA GLN A 138 -28.10 9.89 1.94
C GLN A 138 -29.27 9.49 1.05
N ASP A 139 -29.85 10.47 0.35
CA ASP A 139 -30.97 10.28 -0.55
C ASP A 139 -30.50 10.12 -2.01
N ASP A 140 -29.22 9.74 -2.20
CA ASP A 140 -28.54 9.62 -3.50
C ASP A 140 -28.56 10.90 -4.36
N VAL A 141 -28.78 12.05 -3.73
CA VAL A 141 -28.73 13.35 -4.42
C VAL A 141 -27.29 13.76 -4.60
N VAL A 142 -26.89 14.03 -5.85
CA VAL A 142 -25.56 14.59 -6.16
C VAL A 142 -25.45 15.97 -5.53
N LEU A 143 -24.54 16.09 -4.56
CA LEU A 143 -24.22 17.33 -3.88
C LEU A 143 -23.16 18.12 -4.63
N GLU A 144 -22.21 17.40 -5.22
CA GLU A 144 -21.05 17.95 -5.90
C GLU A 144 -20.49 16.91 -6.86
N ASP A 145 -20.22 17.29 -8.10
CA ASP A 145 -19.51 16.47 -9.07
C ASP A 145 -18.50 17.32 -9.85
N GLY A 146 -17.57 16.65 -10.52
CA GLY A 146 -16.60 17.33 -11.36
C GLY A 146 -15.39 16.49 -11.64
N VAL A 147 -14.31 17.17 -12.00
CA VAL A 147 -13.06 16.56 -12.43
C VAL A 147 -11.92 17.08 -11.58
N ILE A 148 -11.00 16.18 -11.23
CA ILE A 148 -9.77 16.44 -10.49
C ILE A 148 -8.64 16.44 -11.51
N ALA A 149 -8.09 17.63 -11.79
CA ALA A 149 -6.93 17.80 -12.66
C ALA A 149 -5.62 17.76 -11.85
N GLU A 150 -5.65 18.21 -10.60
CA GLU A 150 -4.48 18.34 -9.73
C GLU A 150 -4.68 17.64 -8.39
N GLU A 151 -3.59 17.07 -7.84
CA GLU A 151 -3.62 16.42 -6.52
C GLU A 151 -4.05 17.36 -5.39
N ALA A 152 -3.74 18.66 -5.49
CA ALA A 152 -4.16 19.65 -4.49
C ALA A 152 -5.69 19.79 -4.41
N GLU A 153 -6.42 19.49 -5.49
CA GLU A 153 -7.89 19.50 -5.49
C GLU A 153 -8.47 18.31 -4.74
N LEU A 154 -7.81 17.15 -4.83
CA LEU A 154 -8.19 15.94 -4.09
C LEU A 154 -8.21 16.20 -2.57
N GLY A 155 -7.20 16.89 -2.04
CA GLY A 155 -7.15 17.30 -0.64
C GLY A 155 -8.40 18.07 -0.22
N LYS A 156 -8.79 19.08 -1.00
CA LYS A 156 -9.98 19.90 -0.74
C LYS A 156 -11.27 19.10 -0.79
N ILE A 157 -11.40 18.19 -1.75
CA ILE A 157 -12.58 17.32 -1.89
C ILE A 157 -12.71 16.39 -0.69
N VAL A 158 -11.60 15.78 -0.25
CA VAL A 158 -11.56 14.92 0.93
C VAL A 158 -11.90 15.71 2.20
N ASP A 159 -11.32 16.90 2.38
CA ASP A 159 -11.60 17.76 3.53
C ASP A 159 -13.08 18.16 3.56
N ARG A 160 -13.67 18.50 2.41
CA ARG A 160 -15.11 18.77 2.30
C ARG A 160 -15.96 17.54 2.63
N TYR A 161 -15.55 16.36 2.18
CA TYR A 161 -16.25 15.10 2.48
C TYR A 161 -16.23 14.82 3.98
N LEU A 162 -15.07 14.91 4.63
CA LEU A 162 -14.91 14.69 6.08
C LEU A 162 -15.65 15.73 6.92
N SER A 163 -15.57 17.00 6.54
CA SER A 163 -16.27 18.11 7.23
C SER A 163 -17.78 17.96 7.18
N SER A 164 -18.29 17.17 6.22
CA SER A 164 -19.71 16.95 6.04
C SER A 164 -20.33 16.05 7.14
N PHE A 165 -19.51 15.45 8.00
CA PHE A 165 -19.92 14.56 9.10
C PHE A 165 -19.95 15.19 10.48
N ILE A 166 -19.53 16.45 10.60
CA ILE A 166 -19.49 17.26 11.81
C ILE A 166 -20.77 18.12 11.86
#